data_AF-Q8YKM2-F1
#
_entry.id   AF-Q8YKM2-F1
#
_cell.length_a   1.000
_cell.length_b   1.000
_cell.length_c   1.000
_cell.angle_alpha   90.00
_cell.angle_beta   90.00
_cell.angle_gamma   90.00
#
_symmetry.space_group_name_H-M   'P 1'
#
loop_
_entity.id
_entity.type
_entity.pdbx_description
1 polymer ?
#
loop_
_entity_poly.entity_id
_entity_poly.type
_entity_poly.pdbx_seq_one_letter_code
_entity_poly.pdbx_strand_id
1 'polypeptide(L)'
;MTNITYQQLLFKWSTLAPDECLKADHNHKFKVRILPTIEKRNSDNAWRLVTSDNIAWRLANDQSTVLVQLNFVLLTIMHYCAIRHSSISFSFDDQRAIATICNGLRSQPHPHPAIAALEAYIQLLEF
;
A
#
# COMPACT_ATOMS: atom_id res chain seq x y z
N MET A 1 9.99 19.57 4.57
CA MET A 1 9.32 18.25 4.66
C MET A 1 9.64 17.50 3.38
N THR A 2 10.33 16.37 3.49
CA THR A 2 10.64 15.50 2.34
C THR A 2 9.37 14.79 1.89
N ASN A 3 9.01 14.95 0.62
CA ASN A 3 7.85 14.29 0.03
C ASN A 3 8.20 12.80 -0.15
N ILE A 4 7.62 11.92 0.68
CA ILE A 4 7.89 10.47 0.60
C ILE A 4 7.21 9.91 -0.65
N THR A 5 7.97 9.22 -1.49
CA THR A 5 7.45 8.63 -2.72
C THR A 5 6.86 7.24 -2.47
N TYR A 6 5.95 6.81 -3.35
CA TYR A 6 5.38 5.46 -3.29
C TYR A 6 6.45 4.37 -3.38
N GLN A 7 7.52 4.59 -4.15
CA GLN A 7 8.66 3.67 -4.23
C GLN A 7 9.38 3.53 -2.89
N GLN A 8 9.60 4.66 -2.18
CA GLN A 8 10.23 4.64 -0.86
C GLN A 8 9.36 3.89 0.16
N LEU A 9 8.03 4.04 0.09
CA LEU A 9 7.10 3.30 0.94
C LEU A 9 7.17 1.79 0.64
N LEU A 10 7.07 1.37 -0.62
CA LEU A 10 7.18 -0.06 -0.96
C LEU A 10 8.53 -0.66 -0.56
N PHE A 11 9.61 0.09 -0.72
CA PHE A 11 10.93 -0.32 -0.25
C PHE A 11 10.94 -0.55 1.26
N LYS A 12 10.43 0.41 2.05
CA LYS A 12 10.31 0.27 3.51
C LYS A 12 9.46 -0.94 3.88
N TRP A 13 8.27 -1.08 3.30
CA TRP A 13 7.40 -2.23 3.56
C TRP A 13 8.11 -3.55 3.27
N SER A 14 8.83 -3.65 2.15
CA SER A 14 9.57 -4.88 1.80
C SER A 14 10.71 -5.22 2.75
N THR A 15 11.17 -4.25 3.54
CA THR A 15 12.23 -4.43 4.53
C THR A 15 11.66 -4.79 5.89
N LEU A 16 10.53 -4.17 6.27
CA LEU A 16 9.87 -4.38 7.56
C LEU A 16 9.03 -5.66 7.60
N ALA A 17 8.38 -6.02 6.48
CA ALA A 17 7.50 -7.18 6.39
C ALA A 17 7.78 -7.96 5.08
N PRO A 18 8.94 -8.65 4.98
CA PRO A 18 9.34 -9.38 3.78
C PRO A 18 8.37 -10.52 3.42
N ASP A 19 7.63 -11.07 4.38
CA ASP A 19 6.62 -12.10 4.12
C ASP A 19 5.35 -11.54 3.44
N GLU A 20 5.21 -10.22 3.36
CA GLU A 20 4.07 -9.52 2.78
C GLU A 20 4.44 -8.77 1.51
N CYS A 21 5.65 -8.21 1.46
CA CYS A 21 6.15 -7.44 0.34
C CYS A 21 7.63 -7.76 0.08
N LEU A 22 8.00 -8.01 -1.18
CA LEU A 22 9.37 -8.30 -1.59
C LEU A 22 9.78 -7.41 -2.76
N LYS A 23 11.06 -7.04 -2.81
CA LYS A 23 11.64 -6.43 -4.01
C LYS A 23 11.65 -7.45 -5.14
N ALA A 24 11.31 -7.02 -6.35
CA ALA A 24 11.58 -7.81 -7.54
C ALA A 24 12.98 -7.47 -8.08
N ASP A 25 13.44 -8.19 -9.10
CA ASP A 25 14.77 -8.00 -9.71
C ASP A 25 14.98 -6.60 -10.34
N HIS A 26 13.90 -5.81 -10.47
CA HIS A 26 13.92 -4.46 -11.02
C HIS A 26 13.53 -3.44 -9.95
N ASN A 27 14.31 -2.35 -9.82
CA ASN A 27 14.21 -1.34 -8.75
C ASN A 27 12.84 -0.65 -8.56
N HIS A 28 11.90 -0.83 -9.50
CA HIS A 28 10.58 -0.20 -9.51
C HIS A 28 9.42 -1.21 -9.52
N LYS A 29 9.72 -2.48 -9.25
CA LYS A 29 8.74 -3.55 -9.19
C LYS A 29 8.86 -4.25 -7.84
N PHE A 30 7.70 -4.53 -7.26
CA PHE A 30 7.57 -5.23 -6.00
C PHE A 30 6.57 -6.37 -6.14
N LYS A 31 6.76 -7.42 -5.35
CA LYS A 31 5.83 -8.53 -5.22
C LYS A 31 5.11 -8.36 -3.88
N VAL A 32 3.80 -8.18 -3.91
CA VAL A 32 2.98 -8.12 -2.69
C VAL A 32 2.20 -9.42 -2.59
N ARG A 33 2.21 -10.03 -1.41
CA ARG A 33 1.60 -11.34 -1.17
C ARG A 33 0.10 -11.26 -1.43
N ILE A 34 -0.41 -12.24 -2.16
CA ILE A 34 -1.84 -12.39 -2.36
C ILE A 34 -2.40 -13.11 -1.15
N LEU A 35 -3.37 -12.46 -0.51
CA LEU A 35 -4.14 -13.07 0.56
C LEU A 35 -5.26 -13.90 -0.09
N PRO A 36 -5.39 -15.20 0.23
CA PRO A 36 -6.43 -16.07 -0.35
C PRO A 36 -7.86 -15.55 -0.15
N THR A 37 -8.06 -14.75 0.90
CA THR A 37 -9.31 -14.05 1.23
C THR A 37 -9.63 -12.88 0.28
N ILE A 38 -8.61 -12.28 -0.32
CA ILE A 38 -8.75 -11.12 -1.24
C ILE A 38 -8.90 -11.61 -2.68
N GLU A 39 -8.05 -12.53 -3.11
CA GLU A 39 -8.18 -13.19 -4.41
C GLU A 39 -8.19 -14.69 -4.18
N LYS A 40 -9.33 -15.32 -4.48
CA LYS A 40 -9.54 -16.77 -4.38
C LYS A 40 -8.52 -17.53 -5.25
N ARG A 41 -7.31 -17.73 -4.74
CA ARG A 41 -6.18 -18.40 -5.38
C ARG A 41 -5.90 -19.68 -4.60
N ASN A 42 -5.68 -20.78 -5.31
CA ASN A 42 -5.39 -22.09 -4.74
C ASN A 42 -3.91 -22.27 -4.36
N SER A 43 -3.20 -21.19 -4.00
CA SER A 43 -1.78 -21.26 -3.63
C SER A 43 -1.50 -20.32 -2.48
N ASP A 44 -0.95 -20.88 -1.40
CA ASP A 44 -0.63 -20.18 -0.15
C ASP A 44 0.57 -19.22 -0.28
N ASN A 45 1.30 -19.31 -1.39
CA ASN A 45 2.50 -18.52 -1.72
C ASN A 45 2.33 -17.73 -3.03
N ALA A 46 1.10 -17.30 -3.33
CA ALA A 46 0.84 -16.48 -4.50
C ALA A 46 1.27 -15.03 -4.26
N TRP A 47 1.88 -14.41 -5.29
CA TRP A 47 2.35 -13.03 -5.26
C TRP A 47 1.75 -12.25 -6.42
N ARG A 48 1.47 -10.96 -6.19
CA ARG A 48 1.05 -10.01 -7.22
C ARG A 48 2.16 -9.00 -7.46
N LEU A 49 2.46 -8.78 -8.74
CA LEU A 49 3.40 -7.74 -9.14
C LEU A 49 2.72 -6.36 -9.07
N VAL A 50 3.35 -5.43 -8.38
CA VAL A 50 2.98 -4.01 -8.33
C VAL A 50 4.16 -3.16 -8.78
N THR A 51 3.90 -2.10 -9.53
CA THR A 51 4.93 -1.16 -9.98
C THR A 51 4.90 0.13 -9.18
N SER A 52 6.05 0.76 -8.99
CA SER A 52 6.16 2.09 -8.41
C SER A 52 6.43 3.19 -9.46
N ASP A 53 6.51 2.83 -10.75
CA ASP A 53 6.90 3.76 -11.81
C ASP A 53 5.77 4.68 -12.23
N ASN A 54 6.08 5.99 -12.27
CA ASN A 54 5.22 7.03 -12.82
C ASN A 54 3.81 7.02 -12.23
N ILE A 55 3.64 6.65 -10.95
CA ILE A 55 2.32 6.54 -10.31
C ILE A 55 1.51 7.84 -10.45
N ALA A 56 2.14 8.99 -10.21
CA ALA A 56 1.47 10.28 -10.35
C ALA A 56 0.93 10.51 -11.77
N TRP A 57 1.75 10.23 -12.79
CA TRP A 57 1.32 10.33 -14.19
C TRP A 57 0.24 9.30 -14.53
N ARG A 58 0.40 8.04 -14.09
CA ARG A 58 -0.56 6.95 -14.36
C ARG A 58 -1.92 7.22 -13.71
N LEU A 59 -1.92 7.79 -12.50
CA LEU A 59 -3.14 8.24 -11.82
C LEU A 59 -3.80 9.40 -12.57
N ALA A 60 -3.02 10.41 -12.98
CA ALA A 60 -3.54 11.56 -13.73
C ALA A 60 -4.08 11.20 -15.13
N ASN A 61 -3.74 10.02 -15.66
CA ASN A 61 -4.17 9.52 -16.96
C ASN A 61 -5.07 8.28 -16.84
N ASP A 62 -5.68 8.03 -15.67
CA ASP A 62 -6.64 6.96 -15.40
C ASP A 62 -6.22 5.58 -15.93
N GLN A 63 -4.93 5.25 -15.80
CA GLN A 63 -4.40 3.96 -16.25
C GLN A 63 -4.99 2.84 -15.37
N SER A 64 -5.99 2.13 -15.88
CA SER A 64 -6.75 1.10 -15.13
C SER A 64 -5.87 0.10 -14.38
N THR A 65 -4.75 -0.32 -14.98
CA THR A 65 -3.80 -1.24 -14.34
C THR A 65 -3.19 -0.68 -13.04
N VAL A 66 -2.90 0.62 -12.97
CA VAL A 66 -2.34 1.22 -11.75
C VAL A 66 -3.39 1.26 -10.64
N LEU A 67 -4.64 1.56 -10.98
CA LEU A 67 -5.75 1.58 -10.04
C LEU A 67 -6.00 0.18 -9.46
N VAL A 68 -5.96 -0.85 -10.29
CA VAL A 68 -6.09 -2.25 -9.84
C VAL A 68 -4.95 -2.62 -8.87
N GLN A 69 -3.72 -2.19 -9.15
CA GLN A 69 -2.58 -2.45 -8.28
C GLN A 69 -2.68 -1.71 -6.94
N LEU A 70 -3.06 -0.43 -6.96
CA LEU A 70 -3.24 0.37 -5.74
C LEU A 70 -4.41 -0.14 -4.90
N ASN A 71 -5.54 -0.51 -5.52
CA ASN A 71 -6.66 -1.11 -4.82
C ASN A 71 -6.29 -2.43 -4.17
N PHE A 72 -5.49 -3.27 -4.85
CA PHE A 72 -4.98 -4.48 -4.25
C PHE A 72 -4.13 -4.20 -3.01
N VAL A 73 -3.19 -3.25 -3.08
CA VAL A 73 -2.37 -2.85 -1.92
C VAL A 73 -3.23 -2.36 -0.77
N LEU A 74 -4.24 -1.52 -1.06
CA LEU A 74 -5.17 -1.03 -0.06
C LEU A 74 -5.94 -2.16 0.62
N LEU A 75 -6.49 -3.10 -0.15
CA LEU A 75 -7.21 -4.25 0.39
C LEU A 75 -6.32 -5.12 1.27
N THR A 76 -5.06 -5.33 0.87
CA THR A 76 -4.08 -6.07 1.68
C THR A 76 -3.88 -5.40 3.04
N ILE A 77 -3.67 -4.08 3.07
CA ILE A 77 -3.50 -3.33 4.32
C ILE A 77 -4.77 -3.38 5.18
N MET A 78 -5.94 -3.15 4.58
CA MET A 78 -7.22 -3.23 5.31
C MET A 78 -7.45 -4.60 5.93
N HIS A 79 -7.08 -5.68 5.22
CA HIS A 79 -7.17 -7.03 5.74
C HIS A 79 -6.25 -7.24 6.95
N TYR A 80 -5.00 -6.76 6.89
CA TYR A 80 -4.09 -6.80 8.03
C TYR A 80 -4.62 -6.04 9.23
N CYS A 81 -5.15 -4.83 9.02
CA CYS A 81 -5.81 -4.07 10.08
C CYS A 81 -6.95 -4.89 10.70
N ALA A 82 -7.82 -5.49 9.88
CA ALA A 82 -8.95 -6.29 10.35
C ALA A 82 -8.51 -7.52 11.18
N ILE A 83 -7.51 -8.28 10.73
CA ILE A 83 -6.95 -9.43 11.47
C ILE A 83 -6.43 -8.98 12.84
N ARG A 84 -5.76 -7.83 12.90
CA ARG A 84 -5.20 -7.28 14.13
C ARG A 84 -6.21 -6.47 14.96
N HIS A 85 -7.51 -6.56 14.65
CA HIS A 85 -8.57 -5.77 15.29
C HIS A 85 -8.28 -4.26 15.35
N SER A 86 -7.51 -3.77 14.38
CA SER A 86 -7.12 -2.38 14.24
C SER A 86 -8.08 -1.69 13.28
N SER A 87 -8.47 -0.45 13.58
CA SER A 87 -9.27 0.36 12.68
C SER A 87 -8.37 1.09 11.69
N ILE A 88 -8.87 1.27 10.46
CA ILE A 88 -8.32 2.20 9.49
C ILE A 88 -9.43 3.15 9.08
N SER A 89 -9.13 4.44 9.07
CA SER A 89 -10.04 5.50 8.68
C SER A 89 -9.39 6.43 7.67
N PHE A 90 -10.21 7.05 6.84
CA PHE A 90 -9.75 7.96 5.80
C PHE A 90 -10.40 9.32 5.97
N SER A 91 -9.58 10.36 5.82
CA SER A 91 -10.02 11.74 5.65
C SER A 91 -9.48 12.24 4.32
N PHE A 92 -10.19 13.18 3.72
CA PHE A 92 -9.85 13.73 2.41
C PHE A 92 -9.74 15.25 2.56
N ASP A 93 -8.62 15.82 2.10
CA ASP A 93 -8.56 17.23 1.75
C ASP A 93 -8.92 17.39 0.26
N ASP A 94 -8.98 18.63 -0.25
CA ASP A 94 -9.50 18.96 -1.58
C ASP A 94 -8.99 18.08 -2.72
N GLN A 95 -7.81 17.45 -2.60
CA GLN A 95 -7.27 16.52 -3.60
C GLN A 95 -6.48 15.32 -3.05
N ARG A 96 -6.35 15.17 -1.73
CA ARG A 96 -5.46 14.16 -1.13
C ARG A 96 -6.18 13.37 -0.06
N ALA A 97 -5.80 12.10 0.03
CA ALA A 97 -6.23 11.18 1.06
C ALA A 97 -5.23 11.16 2.21
N ILE A 98 -5.75 11.07 3.42
CA ILE A 98 -5.00 10.88 4.65
C ILE A 98 -5.58 9.64 5.33
N ALA A 99 -4.73 8.66 5.64
CA ALA A 99 -5.12 7.47 6.36
C ALA A 99 -4.69 7.58 7.83
N THR A 100 -5.53 7.09 8.73
CA THR A 100 -5.20 6.94 10.14
C THR A 100 -5.49 5.50 10.55
N ILE A 101 -4.48 4.80 11.06
CA ILE A 101 -4.59 3.44 11.60
C ILE A 101 -4.49 3.53 13.12
N CYS A 102 -5.42 2.87 13.82
CA CYS A 102 -5.58 2.97 15.27
C CYS A 102 -5.75 4.43 15.75
N ASN A 103 -5.67 4.66 17.06
CA ASN A 103 -5.88 5.98 17.66
C ASN A 103 -4.68 6.95 17.50
N GLY A 104 -3.94 6.93 16.38
CA GLY A 104 -2.91 7.97 16.16
C GLY A 104 -1.90 7.82 15.03
N LEU A 105 -1.76 6.66 14.37
CA LEU A 105 -0.76 6.50 13.31
C LEU A 105 -1.31 7.06 12.00
N ARG A 106 -0.97 8.32 11.74
CA ARG A 106 -1.53 9.14 10.67
C ARG A 106 -0.50 9.35 9.55
N SER A 107 -0.91 9.10 8.31
CA SER A 107 -0.11 9.40 7.13
C SER A 107 -0.02 10.90 6.87
N GLN A 108 0.94 11.31 6.05
CA GLN A 108 0.87 12.58 5.36
C GLN A 108 -0.24 12.54 4.28
N PRO A 109 -0.68 13.70 3.74
CA PRO A 109 -1.62 13.73 2.63
C PRO A 109 -1.01 13.17 1.33
N HIS A 110 -1.66 12.18 0.73
CA HIS A 110 -1.22 11.53 -0.52
C HIS A 110 -2.26 11.60 -1.63
N PRO A 111 -1.86 11.55 -2.91
CA PRO A 111 -2.80 11.63 -4.04
C PRO A 111 -3.73 10.41 -4.17
N HIS A 112 -3.52 9.34 -3.40
CA HIS A 112 -4.36 8.14 -3.46
C HIS A 112 -4.49 7.47 -2.08
N PRO A 113 -5.68 6.97 -1.68
CA PRO A 113 -5.90 6.31 -0.37
C PRO A 113 -4.97 5.13 -0.10
N ALA A 114 -4.65 4.34 -1.11
CA ALA A 114 -3.71 3.22 -0.96
C ALA A 114 -2.30 3.64 -0.53
N ILE A 115 -1.83 4.79 -1.02
CA ILE A 115 -0.49 5.32 -0.68
C ILE A 115 -0.51 5.85 0.75
N ALA A 116 -1.57 6.57 1.12
CA ALA A 116 -1.80 7.04 2.49
C ALA A 116 -1.89 5.87 3.48
N ALA A 117 -2.68 4.85 3.17
CA ALA A 117 -2.82 3.65 3.98
C ALA A 117 -1.47 2.95 4.16
N LEU A 118 -0.67 2.85 3.09
CA LEU A 118 0.64 2.21 3.15
C LEU A 118 1.60 2.95 4.07
N GLU A 119 1.64 4.29 4.02
CA GLU A 119 2.48 5.05 4.93
C GLU A 119 2.06 4.87 6.40
N ALA A 120 0.76 4.98 6.71
CA ALA A 120 0.26 4.74 8.06
C ALA A 120 0.55 3.30 8.53
N TYR A 121 0.44 2.32 7.63
CA TYR A 121 0.72 0.93 7.91
C TYR A 121 2.21 0.66 8.17
N ILE A 122 3.10 1.29 7.41
CA ILE A 122 4.54 1.23 7.65
C ILE A 122 4.87 1.82 9.03
N GLN A 123 4.26 2.94 9.41
CA GLN A 123 4.42 3.48 10.76
C GLN A 123 3.99 2.44 11.81
N LEU A 124 2.87 1.73 11.60
CA LEU A 124 2.43 0.64 12.49
C LEU A 124 3.43 -0.53 12.56
N LEU A 125 4.12 -0.85 11.48
CA LEU A 125 5.14 -1.91 11.44
C LEU A 125 6.46 -1.51 12.12
N GLU A 126 6.75 -0.22 12.23
CA GLU A 126 7.97 0.30 12.86
C GLU A 126 7.90 0.31 14.42
N PHE A 127 6.71 0.12 15.01
CA PHE A 127 6.48 0.07 16.47
C PHE A 127 6.06 -1.33 16.96
#